data_AF-A0A535HEX0-F1
#
_entry.id   AF-A0A535HEX0-F1
#
_cell.length_a   1.000
_cell.length_b   1.000
_cell.length_c   1.000
_cell.angle_alpha   90.00
_cell.angle_beta   90.00
_cell.angle_gamma   90.00
#
_symmetry.space_group_name_H-M   'P 1'
#
loop_
_entity.id
_entity.type
_entity.pdbx_description
1 polymer ?
#
loop_
_entity_poly.entity_id
_entity_poly.type
_entity_poly.pdbx_seq_one_letter_code
_entity_poly.pdbx_strand_id
1 'polypeptide(L)'
;MTLARDGQVKPAGALAPLPVHLQKTLFVPLGEEKLIVRYTIHNKGQSRLQTRFACEWNVHLLGGGGNEQAYYRVEGQKLENGRFDSTGEVPQVQQFHIGDSWIKQDIGFSLDEPATLWRFSIETVTGSEAGFERNHQGSCLTLLWPLLLEANQSWNVTITCTGTSAS
;
A
#
# COMPACT_ATOMS: atom_id res chain seq x y z
N MET A 1 15.00 -8.88 8.42
CA MET A 1 14.93 -9.97 7.42
C MET A 1 15.01 -9.36 6.03
N THR A 2 15.72 -9.99 5.10
CA THR A 2 15.81 -9.54 3.69
C THR A 2 15.28 -10.63 2.77
N LEU A 3 14.48 -10.22 1.78
CA LEU A 3 13.88 -11.05 0.74
C LEU A 3 14.33 -10.48 -0.61
N ALA A 4 14.62 -11.34 -1.57
CA ALA A 4 15.03 -10.89 -2.91
C ALA A 4 14.41 -11.77 -4.00
N ARG A 5 14.21 -11.19 -5.18
CA ARG A 5 13.72 -11.87 -6.36
C ARG A 5 14.34 -11.26 -7.62
N ASP A 6 15.04 -12.09 -8.38
CA ASP A 6 15.29 -11.83 -9.80
C ASP A 6 14.03 -12.20 -10.58
N GLY A 7 13.49 -11.23 -11.30
CA GLY A 7 12.24 -11.35 -12.03
C GLY A 7 12.32 -10.59 -13.34
N GLN A 8 11.15 -10.36 -13.93
CA GLN A 8 11.05 -9.62 -15.17
C GLN A 8 9.78 -8.77 -15.19
N VAL A 9 9.84 -7.64 -15.87
CA VAL A 9 8.70 -6.77 -16.14
C VAL A 9 8.49 -6.74 -17.65
N LYS A 10 7.27 -6.96 -18.12
CA LYS A 10 6.91 -6.76 -19.53
C LYS A 10 6.06 -5.50 -19.65
N PRO A 11 6.65 -4.35 -20.05
CA PRO A 11 5.86 -3.16 -20.34
C PRO A 11 4.83 -3.43 -21.44
N ALA A 12 3.70 -2.72 -21.40
CA ALA A 12 2.69 -2.80 -22.45
C ALA A 12 3.34 -2.44 -23.80
N GLY A 13 3.13 -3.29 -24.82
CA GLY A 13 3.72 -3.11 -26.15
C GLY A 13 5.19 -3.51 -26.30
N ALA A 14 5.87 -3.95 -25.22
CA ALA A 14 7.26 -4.42 -25.33
C ALA A 14 7.34 -5.80 -26.02
N LEU A 15 8.31 -5.95 -26.94
CA LEU A 15 8.58 -7.21 -27.65
C LEU A 15 9.07 -8.32 -26.70
N ALA A 16 9.84 -7.95 -25.68
CA ALA A 16 10.42 -8.86 -24.70
C ALA A 16 10.33 -8.28 -23.29
N PRO A 17 10.27 -9.13 -22.25
CA PRO A 17 10.34 -8.68 -20.87
C PRO A 17 11.75 -8.19 -20.49
N LEU A 18 11.84 -7.22 -19.58
CA LEU A 18 13.09 -6.67 -19.06
C LEU A 18 13.43 -7.32 -17.71
N PRO A 19 14.67 -7.80 -17.51
CA PRO A 19 15.06 -8.39 -16.25
C PRO A 19 15.19 -7.32 -15.16
N VAL A 20 14.65 -7.60 -13.98
CA VAL A 20 14.73 -6.73 -12.81
C VAL A 20 15.14 -7.54 -11.59
N HIS A 21 15.81 -6.90 -10.65
CA HIS A 21 16.04 -7.46 -9.32
C HIS A 21 15.32 -6.62 -8.28
N LEU A 22 14.48 -7.26 -7.48
CA LEU A 22 13.75 -6.66 -6.36
C LEU A 22 14.35 -7.17 -5.06
N GLN A 23 14.70 -6.25 -4.17
CA GLN A 23 15.05 -6.55 -2.79
C GLN A 23 14.06 -5.87 -1.85
N LYS A 24 13.62 -6.58 -0.81
CA LYS A 24 12.77 -6.08 0.28
C LYS A 24 13.44 -6.40 1.61
N THR A 25 13.69 -5.37 2.42
CA THR A 25 14.18 -5.52 3.80
C THR A 25 13.08 -5.12 4.77
N LEU A 26 12.80 -6.01 5.72
CA LEU A 26 11.87 -5.80 6.83
C LEU A 26 12.68 -5.67 8.13
N PHE A 27 12.44 -4.58 8.86
CA PHE A 27 13.07 -4.30 10.14
C PHE A 27 12.01 -3.90 11.18
N VAL A 28 12.04 -4.56 12.34
CA VAL A 28 11.20 -4.26 13.49
C VAL A 28 12.17 -3.91 14.62
N PRO A 29 12.30 -2.63 15.00
CA PRO A 29 13.16 -2.23 16.11
C PRO A 29 12.67 -2.85 17.42
N LEU A 30 13.61 -3.25 18.28
CA LEU A 30 13.27 -3.81 19.60
C LEU A 30 12.67 -2.71 20.49
N GLY A 31 11.51 -2.99 21.08
CA GLY A 31 10.83 -2.08 22.00
C GLY A 31 10.06 -0.93 21.34
N GLU A 32 9.94 -0.91 20.02
CA GLU A 32 9.14 0.08 19.28
C GLU A 32 7.96 -0.59 18.56
N GLU A 33 6.78 0.03 18.59
CA GLU A 33 5.62 -0.37 17.79
C GLU A 33 5.79 0.13 16.34
N LYS A 34 6.81 -0.39 15.66
CA LYS A 34 7.29 0.14 14.39
C LYS A 34 7.71 -0.97 13.42
N LEU A 35 7.32 -0.82 12.16
CA LEU A 35 7.79 -1.65 11.05
C LEU A 35 8.42 -0.75 10.00
N ILE A 36 9.66 -1.04 9.64
CA ILE A 36 10.37 -0.37 8.54
C ILE A 36 10.50 -1.35 7.39
N VAL A 37 9.99 -0.97 6.22
CA VAL A 37 10.08 -1.73 4.98
C VAL A 37 10.90 -0.92 3.98
N ARG A 38 11.99 -1.50 3.49
CA ARG A 38 12.82 -0.89 2.45
C ARG A 38 12.75 -1.72 1.19
N TYR A 39 12.50 -1.07 0.06
CA TYR A 39 12.56 -1.69 -1.25
C TYR A 39 13.73 -1.12 -2.06
N THR A 40 14.36 -1.99 -2.85
CA THR A 40 15.29 -1.62 -3.91
C THR A 40 14.86 -2.35 -5.18
N ILE A 41 14.70 -1.62 -6.28
CA ILE A 41 14.41 -2.18 -7.61
C ILE A 41 15.56 -1.80 -8.53
N HIS A 42 16.25 -2.79 -9.06
CA HIS A 42 17.35 -2.61 -9.99
C HIS A 42 16.94 -3.08 -11.39
N ASN A 43 17.11 -2.21 -12.38
CA ASN A 43 16.95 -2.56 -13.79
C ASN A 43 18.19 -3.30 -14.30
N LYS A 44 18.10 -4.64 -14.42
CA LYS A 44 19.20 -5.48 -14.95
C LYS A 44 19.22 -5.53 -16.48
N GLY A 45 18.29 -4.83 -17.13
CA GLY A 45 18.18 -4.76 -18.58
C GLY A 45 19.18 -3.79 -19.20
N GLN A 46 19.27 -3.86 -20.53
CA GLN A 46 20.10 -2.95 -21.33
C GLN A 46 19.31 -1.73 -21.86
N SER A 47 18.01 -1.66 -21.57
CA SER A 47 17.13 -0.57 -21.99
C SER A 47 16.36 0.00 -20.81
N ARG A 48 15.82 1.21 -21.01
CA ARG A 48 15.03 1.93 -20.02
C ARG A 48 13.77 1.16 -19.63
N LEU A 49 13.56 1.01 -18.32
CA LEU A 49 12.33 0.52 -17.73
C LEU A 49 11.44 1.70 -17.33
N GLN A 50 10.27 1.81 -17.96
CA GLN A 50 9.22 2.75 -17.58
C GLN A 50 7.99 1.95 -17.13
N THR A 51 7.66 2.02 -15.85
CA THR A 51 6.58 1.21 -15.24
C THR A 51 6.06 1.85 -13.96
N ARG A 52 5.23 1.14 -13.19
CA ARG A 52 4.85 1.50 -11.82
C ARG A 52 5.21 0.37 -10.87
N PHE A 53 5.77 0.70 -9.71
CA PHE A 53 5.84 -0.23 -8.60
C PHE A 53 4.63 -0.03 -7.70
N ALA A 54 3.98 -1.13 -7.32
CA ALA A 54 2.82 -1.15 -6.45
C ALA A 54 3.13 -2.00 -5.22
N CYS A 55 2.99 -1.42 -4.03
CA CYS A 55 3.08 -2.14 -2.76
C CYS A 55 1.68 -2.24 -2.15
N GLU A 56 1.11 -3.44 -2.23
CA GLU A 56 -0.21 -3.76 -1.70
C GLU A 56 -0.15 -4.17 -0.22
N TRP A 57 -1.10 -3.67 0.56
CA TRP A 57 -1.33 -3.96 1.96
C TRP A 57 -2.81 -4.29 2.15
N ASN A 58 -3.09 -5.40 2.82
CA ASN A 58 -4.46 -5.81 3.13
C ASN A 58 -4.61 -5.81 4.64
N VAL A 59 -5.53 -4.98 5.15
CA VAL A 59 -5.67 -4.71 6.59
C VAL A 59 -7.14 -4.85 6.98
N HIS A 60 -7.38 -5.48 8.12
CA HIS A 60 -8.72 -5.59 8.70
C HIS A 60 -8.75 -4.79 10.01
N LEU A 61 -9.64 -3.79 10.07
CA LEU A 61 -9.85 -2.94 11.26
C LEU A 61 -11.31 -2.92 11.71
N LEU A 62 -12.12 -3.91 11.32
CA LEU A 62 -13.56 -4.00 11.65
C LEU A 62 -14.39 -2.80 11.11
N GLY A 63 -13.88 -2.14 10.08
CA GLY A 63 -14.41 -0.87 9.56
C GLY A 63 -15.46 -0.94 8.46
N GLY A 64 -16.18 -2.06 8.32
CA GLY A 64 -17.18 -2.24 7.27
C GLY A 64 -18.52 -1.55 7.53
N GLY A 65 -19.36 -1.44 6.50
CA GLY A 65 -20.75 -1.03 6.62
C GLY A 65 -20.94 0.48 6.85
N GLY A 66 -19.99 1.29 6.38
CA GLY A 66 -20.02 2.73 6.54
C GLY A 66 -19.68 3.22 7.95
N ASN A 67 -18.96 2.41 8.75
CA ASN A 67 -18.53 2.73 10.10
C ASN A 67 -17.79 4.08 10.17
N GLU A 68 -18.33 5.03 10.94
CA GLU A 68 -17.74 6.37 11.10
C GLU A 68 -16.49 6.39 12.00
N GLN A 69 -16.29 5.35 12.82
CA GLN A 69 -15.13 5.23 13.71
C GLN A 69 -13.90 4.65 13.01
N ALA A 70 -14.09 3.99 11.86
CA ALA A 70 -13.02 3.42 11.06
C ALA A 70 -12.67 4.34 9.88
N TYR A 71 -11.40 4.70 9.75
CA TYR A 71 -10.99 5.82 8.90
C TYR A 71 -9.71 5.61 8.09
N TYR A 72 -9.59 6.44 7.06
CA TYR A 72 -8.37 6.93 6.44
C TYR A 72 -8.23 8.42 6.77
N ARG A 73 -7.03 8.84 7.20
CA ARG A 73 -6.65 10.25 7.32
C ARG A 73 -5.37 10.48 6.55
N VAL A 74 -5.34 11.45 5.64
CA VAL A 74 -4.14 11.79 4.85
C VAL A 74 -3.67 13.17 5.28
N GLU A 75 -2.39 13.27 5.64
CA GLU A 75 -1.84 14.54 6.10
C GLU A 75 -1.88 15.60 4.97
N GLY A 76 -2.34 16.80 5.30
CA GLY A 76 -2.47 17.90 4.34
C GLY A 76 -3.54 17.72 3.25
N GLN A 77 -4.35 16.67 3.27
CA GLN A 77 -5.38 16.42 2.26
C GLN A 77 -6.74 16.04 2.88
N LYS A 78 -7.80 16.75 2.49
CA LYS A 78 -9.18 16.41 2.89
C LYS A 78 -9.74 15.36 1.93
N LEU A 79 -10.12 14.21 2.45
CA LEU A 79 -10.80 13.16 1.69
C LEU A 79 -12.30 13.47 1.57
N GLU A 80 -12.89 13.24 0.40
CA GLU A 80 -14.35 13.31 0.20
C GLU A 80 -15.08 12.26 1.06
N ASN A 81 -14.57 11.03 1.04
CA ASN A 81 -15.00 9.95 1.91
C ASN A 81 -13.76 9.33 2.56
N GLY A 82 -13.62 9.55 3.87
CA GLY A 82 -12.50 9.04 4.67
C GLY A 82 -12.81 7.75 5.41
N ARG A 83 -13.94 7.06 5.16
CA ARG A 83 -14.29 5.81 5.85
C ARG A 83 -13.40 4.65 5.42
N PHE A 84 -13.14 3.71 6.33
CA PHE A 84 -12.22 2.61 6.07
C PHE A 84 -12.66 1.66 4.94
N ASP A 85 -13.96 1.53 4.67
CA ASP A 85 -14.50 0.73 3.57
C ASP A 85 -14.68 1.52 2.25
N SER A 86 -14.16 2.74 2.17
CA SER A 86 -14.36 3.59 1.00
C SER A 86 -13.29 3.39 -0.08
N THR A 87 -13.73 3.42 -1.34
CA THR A 87 -12.86 3.33 -2.52
C THR A 87 -12.39 4.72 -2.96
N GLY A 88 -11.12 4.83 -3.37
CA GLY A 88 -10.59 6.08 -3.91
C GLY A 88 -9.12 6.04 -4.30
N GLU A 89 -8.69 7.14 -4.91
CA GLU A 89 -7.30 7.45 -5.23
C GLU A 89 -6.92 8.78 -4.56
N VAL A 90 -5.74 8.82 -3.95
CA VAL A 90 -5.17 10.02 -3.35
C VAL A 90 -3.74 10.20 -3.86
N PRO A 91 -3.45 11.19 -4.71
CA PRO A 91 -2.11 11.43 -5.22
C PRO A 91 -1.20 12.11 -4.17
N GLN A 92 0.12 12.02 -4.36
CA GLN A 92 1.12 12.77 -3.59
C GLN A 92 1.00 12.58 -2.06
N VAL A 93 0.71 11.36 -1.62
CA VAL A 93 0.65 10.99 -0.21
C VAL A 93 2.06 10.70 0.31
N GLN A 94 2.47 11.40 1.35
CA GLN A 94 3.71 11.12 2.08
C GLN A 94 3.45 10.56 3.49
N GLN A 95 2.35 10.97 4.11
CA GLN A 95 1.93 10.52 5.43
C GLN A 95 0.42 10.30 5.47
N PHE A 96 0.00 9.17 6.04
CA PHE A 96 -1.41 8.87 6.25
C PHE A 96 -1.59 7.89 7.41
N HIS A 97 -2.81 7.85 7.94
CA HIS A 97 -3.22 6.97 9.01
C HIS A 97 -4.44 6.16 8.59
N ILE A 98 -4.49 4.91 9.01
CA ILE A 98 -5.69 4.08 9.04
C ILE A 98 -5.96 3.66 10.46
N GLY A 99 -7.22 3.60 10.86
CA GLY A 99 -7.54 3.25 12.24
C GLY A 99 -9.01 2.92 12.43
N ASP A 100 -9.31 2.42 13.62
CA ASP A 100 -10.65 2.33 14.16
C ASP A 100 -10.61 2.72 15.64
N SER A 101 -11.30 3.81 15.99
CA SER A 101 -11.33 4.35 17.35
C SER A 101 -12.07 3.44 18.33
N TRP A 102 -12.99 2.58 17.88
CA TRP A 102 -13.69 1.63 18.74
C TRP A 102 -12.74 0.62 19.37
N ILE A 103 -11.84 0.05 18.56
CA ILE A 103 -10.79 -0.88 19.02
C ILE A 103 -9.52 -0.16 19.47
N LYS A 104 -9.52 1.18 19.46
CA LYS A 104 -8.39 2.03 19.83
C LYS A 104 -7.11 1.72 19.05
N GLN A 105 -7.24 1.42 17.76
CA GLN A 105 -6.08 1.16 16.90
C GLN A 105 -5.92 2.27 15.87
N ASP A 106 -4.73 2.83 15.80
CA ASP A 106 -4.28 3.69 14.70
C ASP A 106 -2.96 3.14 14.15
N ILE A 107 -2.82 3.12 12.83
CA ILE A 107 -1.63 2.71 12.10
C ILE A 107 -1.22 3.88 11.20
N GLY A 108 -0.13 4.53 11.56
CA GLY A 108 0.51 5.56 10.76
C GLY A 108 1.44 4.96 9.71
N PHE A 109 1.46 5.56 8.53
CA PHE A 109 2.38 5.28 7.44
C PHE A 109 3.12 6.56 7.07
N SER A 110 4.45 6.50 7.02
CA SER A 110 5.32 7.56 6.53
C SER A 110 6.20 7.02 5.41
N LEU A 111 6.20 7.72 4.28
CA LEU A 111 6.95 7.36 3.08
C LEU A 111 8.09 8.36 2.91
N ASP A 112 9.31 7.90 2.61
CA ASP A 112 10.42 8.80 2.26
C ASP A 112 10.30 9.36 0.83
N GLU A 113 9.51 8.72 -0.02
CA GLU A 113 9.12 9.21 -1.34
C GLU A 113 7.58 9.21 -1.49
N PRO A 114 6.95 10.34 -1.89
CA PRO A 114 5.50 10.41 -2.05
C PRO A 114 4.96 9.38 -3.05
N ALA A 115 3.82 8.79 -2.72
CA ALA A 115 3.12 7.80 -3.55
C ALA A 115 1.73 8.27 -3.95
N THR A 116 1.14 7.63 -4.96
CA THR A 116 -0.32 7.59 -5.08
C THR A 116 -0.85 6.47 -4.19
N LEU A 117 -1.81 6.78 -3.32
CA LEU A 117 -2.53 5.80 -2.50
C LEU A 117 -3.83 5.41 -3.19
N TRP A 118 -3.95 4.16 -3.59
CA TRP A 118 -5.23 3.53 -3.93
C TRP A 118 -5.80 2.82 -2.72
N ARG A 119 -7.11 2.88 -2.56
CA ARG A 119 -7.84 2.22 -1.47
C ARG A 119 -9.16 1.65 -1.99
N PHE A 120 -9.52 0.46 -1.53
CA PHE A 120 -10.82 -0.16 -1.82
C PHE A 120 -11.19 -1.22 -0.79
N SER A 121 -12.50 -1.42 -0.61
CA SER A 121 -13.07 -2.47 0.25
C SER A 121 -12.85 -3.86 -0.37
N ILE A 122 -12.39 -4.83 0.43
CA ILE A 122 -12.39 -6.24 0.08
C ILE A 122 -13.69 -6.83 0.59
N GLU A 123 -14.52 -7.34 -0.32
CA GLU A 123 -15.85 -7.83 -0.01
C GLU A 123 -16.02 -9.27 -0.49
N THR A 124 -16.68 -10.08 0.34
CA THR A 124 -17.17 -11.39 -0.06
C THR A 124 -18.67 -11.32 -0.32
N VAL A 125 -19.14 -11.99 -1.37
CA VAL A 125 -20.57 -12.16 -1.64
C VAL A 125 -21.03 -13.47 -1.00
N THR A 126 -21.97 -13.38 -0.07
CA THR A 126 -22.63 -14.54 0.53
C THR A 126 -24.07 -14.63 0.06
N GLY A 127 -24.50 -15.82 -0.36
CA GLY A 127 -25.90 -16.11 -0.66
C GLY A 127 -26.66 -16.46 0.61
N SER A 128 -27.77 -15.79 0.85
CA SER A 128 -28.74 -16.12 1.89
C SER A 128 -30.11 -16.39 1.26
N GLU A 129 -31.04 -16.97 2.03
CA GLU A 129 -32.45 -17.12 1.60
C GLU A 129 -33.12 -15.76 1.32
N ALA A 130 -32.60 -14.66 1.87
CA ALA A 130 -33.09 -13.30 1.67
C ALA A 130 -32.41 -12.56 0.48
N GLY A 131 -31.47 -13.20 -0.22
CA GLY A 131 -30.72 -12.63 -1.33
C GLY A 131 -29.21 -12.60 -1.11
N PHE A 132 -28.49 -11.80 -1.91
CA PHE A 132 -27.04 -11.67 -1.83
C PHE A 132 -26.64 -10.52 -0.91
N GLU A 133 -25.72 -10.79 0.01
CA GLU A 133 -25.12 -9.78 0.89
C GLU A 133 -23.64 -9.62 0.58
N ARG A 134 -23.16 -8.37 0.62
CA ARG A 134 -21.73 -8.04 0.52
C ARG A 134 -21.20 -7.80 1.92
N ASN A 135 -20.25 -8.63 2.31
CA ASN A 135 -19.63 -8.58 3.63
C ASN A 135 -18.19 -8.08 3.52
N HIS A 136 -17.91 -6.95 4.18
CA HIS A 136 -16.58 -6.37 4.26
C HIS A 136 -15.62 -7.29 5.05
N GLN A 137 -14.49 -7.62 4.45
CA GLN A 137 -13.44 -8.48 5.02
C GLN A 137 -12.15 -7.73 5.32
N GLY A 138 -12.13 -6.41 5.13
CA GLY A 138 -10.97 -5.54 5.28
C GLY A 138 -10.81 -4.63 4.07
N SER A 139 -9.75 -3.85 4.08
CA SER A 139 -9.45 -2.92 3.00
C SER A 139 -8.07 -3.17 2.42
N CYS A 140 -8.00 -3.07 1.10
CA CYS A 140 -6.77 -3.02 0.36
C CYS A 140 -6.30 -1.57 0.29
N LEU A 141 -5.04 -1.34 0.63
CA LEU A 141 -4.31 -0.10 0.37
C LEU A 141 -3.11 -0.43 -0.54
N THR A 142 -3.01 0.23 -1.68
CA THR A 142 -1.88 0.08 -2.60
C THR A 142 -1.15 1.40 -2.72
N LEU A 143 0.15 1.39 -2.45
CA LEU A 143 1.04 2.52 -2.69
C LEU A 143 1.69 2.37 -4.06
N LEU A 144 1.51 3.36 -4.93
CA LEU A 144 2.01 3.34 -6.30
C LEU A 144 3.07 4.43 -6.53
N TRP A 145 4.23 4.01 -7.03
CA TRP A 145 5.29 4.92 -7.49
C TRP A 145 5.54 4.74 -8.99
N PRO A 146 5.56 5.82 -9.78
CA PRO A 146 6.04 5.76 -11.15
C PRO A 146 7.55 5.50 -11.15
N LEU A 147 8.00 4.53 -11.94
CA LEU A 147 9.41 4.21 -12.11
C LEU A 147 9.87 4.56 -13.52
N LEU A 148 10.99 5.28 -13.58
CA LEU A 148 11.76 5.51 -14.79
C LEU A 148 13.22 5.20 -14.48
N LEU A 149 13.69 4.02 -14.91
CA LEU A 149 15.04 3.53 -14.62
C LEU A 149 15.77 3.25 -15.92
N GLU A 150 16.87 3.95 -16.17
CA GLU A 150 17.80 3.60 -17.23
C GLU A 150 18.47 2.24 -16.96
N ALA A 151 19.21 1.73 -17.94
CA ALA A 151 19.97 0.50 -17.79
C ALA A 151 20.89 0.57 -16.57
N ASN A 152 20.89 -0.49 -15.74
CA ASN A 152 21.66 -0.61 -14.49
C ASN A 152 21.32 0.42 -13.39
N GLN A 153 20.27 1.22 -13.54
CA GLN A 153 19.81 2.11 -12.47
C GLN A 153 19.00 1.36 -11.42
N SER A 154 19.00 1.92 -10.20
CA SER A 154 18.21 1.43 -9.09
C SER A 154 17.33 2.54 -8.51
N TRP A 155 16.15 2.14 -8.05
CA TRP A 155 15.25 2.97 -7.27
C TRP A 155 15.06 2.38 -5.87
N ASN A 156 14.88 3.23 -4.87
CA ASN A 156 14.72 2.82 -3.48
C ASN A 156 13.58 3.59 -2.83
N VAL A 157 12.87 2.94 -1.91
CA VAL A 157 11.88 3.60 -1.05
C VAL A 157 11.86 2.94 0.33
N THR A 158 11.57 3.75 1.35
CA THR A 158 11.32 3.33 2.72
C THR A 158 9.89 3.67 3.11
N ILE A 159 9.18 2.65 3.56
CA ILE A 159 7.88 2.78 4.22
C ILE A 159 8.12 2.55 5.72
N THR A 160 7.73 3.50 6.54
CA THR A 160 7.73 3.36 8.00
C THR A 160 6.30 3.30 8.50
N CYS A 161 5.92 2.19 9.12
CA CYS A 161 4.63 2.03 9.76
C CYS A 161 4.79 2.12 11.28
N THR A 162 3.86 2.78 11.96
CA THR A 162 3.83 2.88 13.43
C THR A 162 2.43 2.57 13.93
N GLY A 163 2.34 1.82 15.03
CA GLY A 163 1.07 1.64 15.74
C GLY A 163 0.95 2.57 16.93
N THR A 164 -0.24 3.12 17.14
CA THR A 164 -0.58 3.92 18.33
C THR A 164 -2.02 3.65 18.75
N SER A 165 -2.40 4.08 19.94
CA SER A 165 -3.80 4.08 20.34
C SER A 165 -4.57 5.19 19.63
N ALA A 166 -5.65 4.83 18.93
CA ALA A 166 -6.57 5.82 18.37
C ALA A 166 -7.26 6.60 19.51
N SER A 167 -7.37 7.92 19.32
CA SER A 167 -8.09 8.84 20.20
C SER A 167 -9.60 8.78 19.99
#